data_AF-A0A1A5YIZ3-F1
#
_entry.id   AF-A0A1A5YIZ3-F1
#
_cell.length_a   1.000
_cell.length_b   1.000
_cell.length_c   1.000
_cell.angle_alpha   90.00
_cell.angle_beta   90.00
_cell.angle_gamma   90.00
#
_symmetry.space_group_name_H-M   'P 1'
#
loop_
_entity.id
_entity.type
_entity.pdbx_description
1 polymer ?
#
loop_
_entity_poly.entity_id
_entity_poly.type
_entity_poly.pdbx_seq_one_letter_code
_entity_poly.pdbx_strand_id
1 'polypeptide(L)' 'MTTGYTVPYRPGLTVGGALASTGVIGSGPAGQIVTISGIPIGGNISYQVRLNGRPIPVALLGTPIQAGDTVTVDLIVV' A
#
# COMPACT_ATOMS: atom_id res chain seq x y z
N MET A 1 10.12 -8.27 -8.81
CA MET A 1 10.70 -6.92 -8.91
C MET A 1 9.95 -6.06 -7.91
N THR A 2 10.64 -5.41 -6.98
CA THR A 2 10.02 -4.56 -5.96
C THR A 2 10.12 -3.12 -6.42
N THR A 3 8.99 -2.46 -6.70
CA THR A 3 8.98 -1.08 -7.16
C THR A 3 8.90 -0.14 -5.95
N GLY A 4 9.94 0.65 -5.72
CA GLY A 4 10.00 1.64 -4.65
C GLY A 4 9.56 3.02 -5.13
N TYR A 5 8.72 3.70 -4.34
CA TYR A 5 8.22 5.04 -4.65
C TYR A 5 8.49 5.97 -3.47
N THR A 6 8.97 7.18 -3.76
CA THR A 6 9.17 8.22 -2.75
C THR A 6 7.94 9.13 -2.71
N VAL A 7 7.26 9.16 -1.56
CA VAL A 7 6.10 10.06 -1.35
C VAL A 7 6.52 11.21 -0.43
N PRO A 8 6.24 12.48 -0.78
CA PRO A 8 6.47 13.58 0.13
C PRO A 8 5.57 13.46 1.35
N TYR A 9 6.17 13.40 2.53
CA TYR A 9 5.45 13.30 3.79
C TYR A 9 4.53 14.52 3.99
N ARG A 10 3.33 14.27 4.49
CA ARG A 10 2.36 15.30 4.90
C ARG A 10 1.81 14.96 6.29
N PRO A 11 1.58 15.95 7.15
CA PRO A 11 0.90 15.72 8.43
C PRO A 11 -0.44 15.02 8.21
N GLY A 12 -0.67 13.89 8.88
CA GLY A 12 -1.88 13.08 8.73
C GLY A 12 -1.86 12.10 7.55
N LEU A 13 -0.74 11.97 6.83
CA LEU A 13 -0.57 10.96 5.80
C LEU A 13 -0.57 9.56 6.44
N THR A 14 -1.44 8.69 5.95
CA THR A 14 -1.53 7.30 6.40
C THR A 14 -0.80 6.37 5.44
N VAL A 15 -0.55 5.13 5.85
CA VAL A 15 0.07 4.11 4.97
C VAL A 15 -0.75 3.97 3.67
N GLY A 16 -2.07 3.84 3.78
CA GLY A 16 -2.98 3.77 2.66
C GLY A 16 -3.01 5.06 1.84
N GLY A 17 -2.95 6.23 2.49
CA GLY A 17 -2.88 7.52 1.80
C GLY A 17 -1.58 7.69 1.01
N ALA A 18 -0.44 7.25 1.55
CA ALA A 18 0.84 7.28 0.87
C ALA A 18 0.82 6.35 -0.35
N LEU A 19 0.31 5.12 -0.19
CA LEU A 19 0.16 4.18 -1.29
C LEU A 19 -0.80 4.69 -2.37
N ALA A 20 -1.93 5.28 -1.99
CA ALA A 20 -2.85 5.86 -2.95
C ALA A 20 -2.22 7.05 -3.69
N SER A 21 -1.41 7.86 -2.98
CA SER A 21 -0.68 8.99 -3.57
C SER A 21 0.39 8.56 -4.59
N THR A 22 0.92 7.34 -4.50
CA THR A 22 1.83 6.80 -5.53
C THR A 22 1.11 6.32 -6.78
N GLY A 23 -0.21 6.14 -6.73
CA GLY A 23 -0.98 5.46 -7.76
C GLY A 23 -0.72 3.94 -7.82
N VAL A 24 0.06 3.39 -6.87
CA VAL A 24 0.30 1.95 -6.79
C VAL A 24 -0.99 1.26 -6.41
N ILE A 25 -1.71 1.70 -5.37
CA ILE A 25 -2.98 1.06 -5.03
C ILE A 25 -4.15 1.76 -5.71
N GLY A 26 -5.03 0.99 -6.34
CA GLY A 26 -6.36 1.45 -6.68
C GLY A 26 -7.33 1.09 -5.57
N SER A 27 -8.03 2.09 -5.05
CA SER A 27 -9.11 1.93 -4.08
C SER A 27 -10.44 1.73 -4.81
N GLY A 28 -11.16 0.67 -4.46
CA GLY A 28 -12.53 0.45 -4.92
C GLY A 28 -13.58 1.27 -4.14
N PRO A 29 -14.87 1.11 -4.46
CA PRO A 29 -15.98 1.90 -3.90
C PRO A 29 -16.14 1.86 -2.37
N ALA A 30 -15.48 0.92 -1.69
CA ALA A 30 -15.54 0.72 -0.24
C ALA A 30 -14.19 0.96 0.46
N GLY A 31 -13.21 1.58 -0.19
CA GLY A 31 -11.86 1.77 0.38
C GLY A 31 -11.00 0.49 0.40
N GLN A 32 -11.51 -0.60 -0.17
CA GLN A 32 -10.76 -1.83 -0.42
C GLN A 32 -9.72 -1.63 -1.53
N ILE A 33 -8.56 -2.28 -1.40
CA ILE A 33 -7.56 -2.31 -2.46
C ILE A 33 -8.04 -3.28 -3.53
N VAL A 34 -8.34 -2.77 -4.72
CA VAL A 34 -8.81 -3.56 -5.88
C VAL A 34 -7.72 -3.78 -6.91
N THR A 35 -6.71 -2.91 -6.96
CA THR A 35 -5.57 -3.03 -7.88
C THR A 35 -4.27 -2.63 -7.19
N ILE A 36 -3.16 -3.25 -7.58
CA ILE A 36 -1.80 -2.90 -7.16
C ILE A 36 -0.92 -2.79 -8.39
N SER A 37 -0.32 -1.62 -8.61
CA SER A 37 0.46 -1.26 -9.80
C SER A 37 -0.32 -1.52 -11.11
N GLY A 38 -1.64 -1.32 -11.08
CA GLY A 38 -2.53 -1.63 -12.20
C GLY A 38 -2.94 -3.11 -12.32
N ILE A 39 -2.41 -4.00 -11.47
CA ILE A 39 -2.77 -5.42 -11.44
C ILE A 39 -4.00 -5.61 -10.54
N PRO A 40 -5.12 -6.13 -11.05
CA PRO A 40 -6.30 -6.39 -10.24
C PRO A 40 -6.04 -7.48 -9.20
N ILE A 41 -6.42 -7.19 -7.96
CA ILE A 41 -6.36 -8.14 -6.85
C ILE A 41 -7.62 -8.99 -6.90
N GLY A 42 -7.45 -10.31 -7.01
CA GLY A 42 -8.54 -11.25 -7.15
C GLY A 42 -8.07 -12.64 -7.55
N GLY A 43 -8.85 -13.66 -7.17
CA GLY A 43 -8.53 -15.06 -7.42
C GLY A 43 -7.19 -15.46 -6.79
N ASN A 44 -6.20 -15.74 -7.64
CA ASN A 44 -4.86 -16.16 -7.28
C ASN A 44 -3.92 -15.00 -6.95
N ILE A 45 -4.36 -13.75 -7.06
CA ILE A 45 -3.51 -12.59 -6.79
C ILE A 45 -3.87 -12.02 -5.42
N SER A 46 -2.92 -12.09 -4.50
CA SER A 46 -2.94 -11.51 -3.16
C SER A 46 -1.86 -10.44 -3.03
N TYR A 47 -1.85 -9.75 -1.89
CA TYR A 47 -0.82 -8.76 -1.59
C TYR A 47 -0.48 -8.69 -0.12
N GLN A 48 0.71 -8.17 0.17
CA GLN A 48 1.20 -7.96 1.52
C GLN A 48 1.80 -6.56 1.63
N VAL A 49 1.28 -5.79 2.58
CA VAL A 49 1.80 -4.45 2.88
C VAL A 49 2.81 -4.57 4.01
N ARG A 50 3.92 -3.87 3.90
CA ARG A 50 4.97 -3.79 4.93
C ARG A 50 5.26 -2.33 5.24
N LEU A 51 5.34 -2.01 6.52
CA LEU A 51 5.78 -0.71 7.02
C LEU A 51 7.15 -0.92 7.69
N ASN A 52 8.18 -0.24 7.20
CA ASN A 52 9.56 -0.39 7.65
C ASN A 52 10.03 -1.86 7.67
N GLY A 53 9.64 -2.62 6.64
CA GLY A 53 9.94 -4.05 6.55
C GLY A 53 9.06 -4.97 7.39
N ARG A 54 8.19 -4.42 8.27
CA ARG A 54 7.26 -5.22 9.07
C ARG A 54 5.93 -5.40 8.34
N PRO A 55 5.45 -6.63 8.11
CA PRO A 55 4.12 -6.85 7.56
C PRO A 55 3.04 -6.22 8.44
N ILE A 56 2.17 -5.44 7.81
CA ILE A 56 0.99 -4.88 8.46
C ILE A 56 -0.28 -5.40 7.77
N PRO A 57 -1.32 -5.74 8.53
CA PRO A 57 -2.63 -6.02 7.97
C PRO A 57 -3.26 -4.77 7.35
N VAL A 58 -4.14 -4.98 6.37
CA VAL A 58 -4.90 -3.92 5.67
C VAL A 58 -5.68 -3.01 6.63
N ALA A 59 -6.13 -3.53 7.78
CA ALA A 59 -6.78 -2.72 8.81
C ALA A 59 -5.88 -1.59 9.38
N LEU A 60 -4.55 -1.73 9.27
CA LEU A 60 -3.57 -0.73 9.69
C LEU A 60 -3.14 0.20 8.54
N LEU A 61 -3.82 0.17 7.39
CA LEU A 61 -3.58 1.16 6.33
C LEU A 61 -3.95 2.58 6.78
N GLY A 62 -4.87 2.71 7.73
CA GLY A 62 -5.22 3.99 8.36
C GLY A 62 -4.17 4.50 9.36
N THR A 63 -3.12 3.73 9.65
CA THR A 63 -2.08 4.15 10.57
C THR A 63 -1.30 5.33 9.98
N PRO A 64 -1.09 6.42 10.74
CA PRO A 64 -0.27 7.54 10.29
C PRO A 64 1.18 7.08 10.10
N ILE A 65 1.79 7.46 8.99
CA ILE A 65 3.23 7.24 8.76
C ILE A 65 4.03 8.42 9.29
N GLN A 66 5.29 8.19 9.63
CA GLN A 66 6.24 9.23 10.01
C GLN A 66 7.16 9.60 8.84
N ALA A 67 7.78 10.77 8.91
CA ALA A 67 8.80 11.16 7.95
C ALA A 67 9.98 10.19 8.01
N GLY A 68 10.30 9.56 6.88
CA GLY A 68 11.34 8.52 6.79
C GLY A 68 10.80 7.09 6.85
N ASP A 69 9.51 6.89 7.12
CA ASP A 69 8.90 5.56 7.01
C ASP A 69 8.94 5.06 5.57
N THR A 70 9.20 3.77 5.42
CA THR A 70 9.17 3.06 4.14
C THR A 70 7.96 2.15 4.08
N VAL A 71 7.08 2.38 3.12
CA VAL A 71 5.96 1.48 2.84
C VAL A 71 6.30 0.63 1.62
N THR A 72 6.15 -0.67 1.76
CA THR A 72 6.38 -1.65 0.69
C THR A 72 5.09 -2.41 0.44
N VAL A 73 4.76 -2.67 -0.81
CA VAL A 73 3.66 -3.55 -1.19
C VAL A 73 4.23 -4.65 -2.07
N ASP A 74 4.11 -5.87 -1.59
CA ASP A 74 4.48 -7.08 -2.30
C ASP A 74 3.24 -7.70 -2.92
N LEU A 75 3.28 -7.96 -4.22
CA LEU A 75 2.25 -8.73 -4.92
C LEU A 75 2.59 -10.21 -4.79
N ILE A 76 1.61 -11.01 -4.35
CA ILE A 76 1.77 -12.44 -4.12
C ILE A 76 0.85 -13.16 -5.10
N VAL A 77 1.41 -14.04 -5.92
CA VAL A 77 0.63 -14.95 -6.78
C VAL A 77 0.55 -16.30 -6.07
N VAL A 78 -0.67 -16.79 -5.88
CA VAL A 78 -1.03 -18.03 -5.16
C VAL A 78 -1.40 -19.12 -6.16
#